data_AF-A0A6C0D8U0-F1
#
_entry.id   AF-A0A6C0D8U0-F1
#
_cell.length_a   1.000
_cell.length_b   1.000
_cell.length_c   1.000
_cell.angle_alpha   90.00
_cell.angle_beta   90.00
_cell.angle_gamma   90.00
#
_symmetry.space_group_name_H-M   'P 1'
#
loop_
_entity.id
_entity.type
_entity.pdbx_description
1 polymer ?
#
loop_
_entity_poly.entity_id
_entity_poly.type
_entity_poly.pdbx_seq_one_letter_code
_entity_poly.pdbx_strand_id
1 'polypeptide(L)'
;MNDNITFTCEADLSEKIQLILRQTDYNDITAREKLLENDEDPIKVIKKYMGIEIEKSKPKKSINQEIYRQLRNKLDDSIRDFNKKQENKLKMDIENNNKTN
;
A
#
# COMPACT_ATOMS: atom_id res chain seq x y z
N MET A 1 5.50 23.16 -4.29
CA MET A 1 4.12 22.65 -4.10
C MET A 1 3.58 22.48 -5.49
N ASN A 2 3.36 21.24 -5.93
CA ASN A 2 2.79 20.98 -7.24
C ASN A 2 1.28 20.89 -7.03
N ASP A 3 0.59 21.97 -7.33
CA ASP A 3 -0.87 21.97 -7.37
C ASP A 3 -1.27 21.11 -8.57
N ASN A 4 -1.66 19.86 -8.29
CA ASN A 4 -2.26 18.98 -9.28
C ASN A 4 -3.64 19.56 -9.61
N ILE A 5 -3.70 20.40 -10.65
CA ILE A 5 -4.96 20.90 -11.19
C ILE A 5 -5.64 19.74 -11.91
N THR A 6 -6.64 19.13 -11.27
CA THR A 6 -7.50 18.12 -11.89
C THR A 6 -8.58 18.83 -12.69
N PHE A 7 -8.62 18.63 -14.00
CA PHE A 7 -9.70 19.12 -14.86
C PHE A 7 -10.81 18.08 -14.91
N THR A 8 -11.93 18.36 -14.26
CA THR A 8 -13.13 17.51 -14.26
C THR A 8 -14.21 18.18 -15.09
N CYS A 9 -14.74 17.51 -16.10
CA CYS A 9 -15.88 18.02 -16.85
C CYS A 9 -17.19 17.81 -16.06
N GLU A 10 -18.13 18.75 -16.18
CA GLU A 10 -19.39 18.76 -15.43
C GLU A 10 -20.29 17.55 -15.76
N ALA A 11 -20.20 17.03 -16.98
CA ALA A 11 -20.91 15.83 -17.41
C ALA A 11 -20.50 14.59 -16.60
N ASP A 12 -19.20 14.36 -16.42
CA ASP A 12 -18.68 13.21 -15.66
C ASP A 12 -19.12 13.28 -14.19
N LEU A 13 -19.18 14.48 -13.60
CA LEU A 13 -19.65 14.67 -12.23
C LEU A 13 -21.12 14.29 -12.08
N SER A 14 -21.96 14.70 -13.04
CA SER A 14 -23.39 14.36 -13.05
C SER A 14 -23.62 12.85 -13.12
N GLU A 15 -22.88 12.15 -13.98
CA GLU A 15 -22.97 10.68 -14.08
C GLU A 15 -22.60 9.97 -12.78
N LYS A 16 -21.50 10.40 -12.14
CA LYS A 16 -21.07 9.87 -10.83
C LYS A 16 -22.14 10.07 -9.76
N ILE A 17 -22.79 11.23 -9.72
CA ILE A 17 -23.87 11.53 -8.77
C ILE A 17 -25.09 10.64 -9.04
N GLN A 18 -25.52 10.53 -10.29
CA GLN A 18 -26.64 9.64 -10.65
C GLN A 18 -26.36 8.18 -10.32
N LEU A 19 -25.10 7.74 -10.37
CA LEU A 19 -24.71 6.40 -9.96
C LEU A 19 -24.91 6.19 -8.45
N ILE A 20 -24.59 7.19 -7.62
CA ILE A 20 -24.84 7.17 -6.17
C ILE A 20 -26.34 7.20 -5.86
N LEU A 21 -27.09 8.12 -6.47
CA LEU A 21 -28.53 8.29 -6.21
C LEU A 21 -29.36 7.05 -6.58
N ARG A 22 -28.93 6.26 -7.58
CA ARG A 22 -29.60 5.01 -7.94
C ARG A 22 -29.45 3.87 -6.92
N GLN A 23 -28.48 3.97 -6.02
CA GLN A 23 -28.08 2.88 -5.11
C GLN A 23 -28.18 3.26 -3.63
N THR A 24 -28.53 4.51 -3.35
CA THR A 24 -28.57 5.09 -2.00
C THR A 24 -29.77 5.99 -1.87
N ASP A 25 -30.22 6.25 -0.64
CA ASP A 25 -31.35 7.15 -0.36
C ASP A 25 -30.88 8.62 -0.19
N TYR A 26 -29.72 8.96 -0.75
CA TYR A 26 -29.18 10.31 -0.68
C TYR A 26 -29.93 11.28 -1.59
N ASN A 27 -29.92 12.56 -1.21
CA ASN A 27 -30.34 13.65 -2.09
C ASN A 27 -29.15 14.15 -2.92
N ASP A 28 -29.41 14.87 -4.02
CA ASP A 28 -28.37 15.35 -4.95
C ASP A 28 -27.24 16.12 -4.24
N ILE A 29 -27.62 16.99 -3.29
CA ILE A 29 -26.68 17.78 -2.48
C ILE A 29 -25.80 16.86 -1.63
N THR A 30 -26.40 15.91 -0.91
CA THR A 30 -25.69 14.97 -0.05
C THR A 30 -24.79 14.04 -0.86
N ALA A 31 -25.24 13.61 -2.04
CA ALA A 31 -24.44 12.79 -2.94
C ALA A 31 -23.20 13.55 -3.45
N ARG A 32 -23.33 14.84 -3.77
CA ARG A 32 -22.21 15.72 -4.16
C ARG A 32 -21.19 15.88 -3.03
N GLU A 33 -21.66 16.18 -1.82
CA GLU A 33 -20.80 16.33 -0.64
C GLU A 33 -20.03 15.03 -0.36
N LYS A 34 -20.73 13.90 -0.37
CA LYS A 34 -20.12 12.59 -0.11
C LYS A 34 -19.14 12.19 -1.21
N LEU A 35 -19.40 12.55 -2.46
CA LEU A 35 -18.50 12.32 -3.57
C LEU A 35 -17.19 13.13 -3.42
N LEU A 36 -17.28 14.40 -3.02
CA LEU A 36 -16.11 15.23 -2.73
C LEU A 36 -15.29 14.71 -1.53
N GLU A 37 -15.96 14.25 -0.47
CA GLU A 37 -15.30 13.63 0.70
C GLU A 37 -14.54 12.33 0.36
N ASN A 38 -14.84 11.69 -0.78
CA ASN A 38 -14.32 10.37 -1.15
C ASN A 38 -13.49 10.41 -2.45
N ASP A 39 -12.77 11.51 -2.70
CA ASP A 39 -11.84 11.65 -3.83
C ASP A 39 -12.52 11.47 -5.20
N GLU A 40 -13.79 11.87 -5.31
CA GLU A 40 -14.65 11.69 -6.48
C GLU A 40 -14.83 10.25 -6.96
N ASP A 41 -14.71 9.26 -6.07
CA ASP A 41 -14.99 7.85 -6.33
C ASP A 41 -16.42 7.48 -5.89
N PRO A 42 -17.39 7.37 -6.83
CA PRO A 42 -18.76 7.03 -6.47
C PRO A 42 -18.90 5.60 -5.93
N ILE A 43 -18.01 4.67 -6.29
CA ILE A 43 -18.03 3.30 -5.78
C ILE A 43 -17.59 3.28 -4.31
N LYS A 44 -16.61 4.11 -3.95
CA LYS A 44 -16.18 4.29 -2.55
C LYS A 44 -17.32 4.83 -1.69
N VAL A 45 -18.08 5.80 -2.19
CA VAL A 45 -19.28 6.34 -1.52
C VAL A 45 -20.33 5.26 -1.29
N ILE A 46 -20.67 4.49 -2.34
CA ILE A 46 -21.69 3.43 -2.25
C ILE A 46 -21.25 2.32 -1.28
N LYS A 47 -20.00 1.86 -1.37
CA LYS A 47 -19.47 0.85 -0.44
C LYS A 47 -19.53 1.31 1.00
N LYS A 48 -19.19 2.58 1.26
CA LYS A 48 -19.29 3.19 2.59
C LYS A 48 -20.75 3.27 3.07
N TYR A 49 -21.70 3.63 2.20
CA TYR A 49 -23.13 3.61 2.53
C TYR A 49 -23.63 2.21 2.89
N MET A 50 -23.18 1.19 2.15
CA MET A 50 -23.53 -0.22 2.37
C MET A 50 -22.80 -0.86 3.57
N GLY A 51 -21.95 -0.11 4.29
CA GLY A 51 -21.18 -0.64 5.41
C GLY A 51 -20.08 -1.64 5.02
N ILE A 52 -19.67 -1.65 3.75
CA ILE A 52 -18.60 -2.52 3.26
C ILE A 52 -17.26 -1.85 3.58
N GLU A 53 -16.45 -2.51 4.41
CA GLU A 53 -15.08 -2.07 4.67
C GLU A 53 -14.27 -2.08 3.36
N ILE A 54 -13.86 -0.90 2.92
CA ILE A 54 -12.95 -0.78 1.79
C ILE A 54 -11.57 -1.16 2.30
N GLU A 55 -11.14 -2.39 1.99
CA GLU A 55 -9.74 -2.77 2.18
C GLU A 55 -8.88 -1.71 1.49
N LYS A 56 -8.00 -1.06 2.25
CA LYS A 56 -7.00 -0.16 1.69
C LYS A 56 -6.24 -0.97 0.65
N SER A 57 -6.39 -0.62 -0.63
CA SER A 57 -5.70 -1.35 -1.69
C SER A 57 -4.22 -1.32 -1.33
N LYS A 58 -3.63 -2.51 -1.14
CA LYS A 58 -2.18 -2.61 -0.97
C LYS A 58 -1.59 -1.90 -2.19
N PRO A 59 -0.63 -0.97 -2.02
CA PRO A 59 -0.07 -0.25 -3.15
C PRO A 59 0.33 -1.28 -4.19
N LYS A 60 -0.25 -1.15 -5.41
CA LYS A 60 0.04 -2.07 -6.51
C LYS A 60 1.53 -1.98 -6.76
N LYS A 61 2.29 -2.97 -6.27
CA LYS A 61 3.73 -2.98 -6.45
C LYS A 61 3.97 -3.17 -7.94
N SER A 62 4.72 -2.24 -8.54
CA SER A 62 5.23 -2.47 -9.89
C SER A 62 6.03 -3.77 -9.89
N ILE A 63 6.00 -4.52 -10.99
CA ILE A 63 6.81 -5.73 -11.18
C ILE A 63 8.27 -5.45 -10.79
N ASN A 64 8.80 -4.29 -11.19
CA ASN A 64 10.15 -3.86 -10.85
C ASN A 64 10.35 -3.71 -9.33
N GLN A 65 9.39 -3.11 -8.61
CA GLN A 65 9.47 -2.96 -7.15
C GLN A 65 9.49 -4.32 -6.45
N GLU A 66 8.76 -5.30 -6.98
CA GLU A 66 8.78 -6.67 -6.46
C GLU A 66 10.11 -7.37 -6.74
N ILE A 67 10.67 -7.21 -7.96
CA ILE A 67 11.99 -7.72 -8.32
C ILE A 67 13.06 -7.14 -7.39
N TYR A 68 13.09 -5.82 -7.19
CA TYR A 68 14.06 -5.17 -6.29
C TYR A 68 13.92 -5.67 -4.85
N ARG A 69 12.69 -5.88 -4.36
CA ARG A 69 12.44 -6.45 -3.03
C ARG A 69 13.04 -7.85 -2.90
N GLN A 70 12.82 -8.72 -3.89
CA GLN A 70 13.34 -10.08 -3.85
C GLN A 70 14.87 -10.13 -3.89
N LEU A 71 15.48 -9.30 -4.74
CA LEU A 71 16.94 -9.17 -4.80
C LEU A 71 17.54 -8.73 -3.47
N ARG A 72 16.96 -7.69 -2.85
CA ARG A 72 17.40 -7.19 -1.54
C ARG A 72 17.31 -8.26 -0.46
N ASN A 73 16.18 -8.96 -0.37
CA ASN A 73 16.01 -10.02 0.63
C ASN A 73 17.06 -11.13 0.46
N LYS A 74 17.31 -11.59 -0.77
CA LYS A 74 18.33 -12.62 -1.03
C LYS A 74 19.73 -12.18 -0.62
N LEU A 75 20.07 -10.91 -0.87
CA LEU A 75 21.36 -10.35 -0.49
C LEU A 75 21.48 -10.22 1.03
N ASP A 76 20.44 -9.72 1.69
CA ASP A 76 20.39 -9.57 3.15
C ASP A 76 20.53 -10.94 3.85
N ASP A 77 19.87 -11.98 3.33
CA ASP A 77 19.98 -13.35 3.84
C ASP A 77 21.41 -13.91 3.64
N SER A 78 22.00 -13.70 2.47
CA SER A 78 23.36 -14.16 2.16
C SER A 78 24.41 -13.51 3.07
N ILE A 79 24.29 -12.20 3.33
CA ILE A 79 25.19 -11.47 4.23
C ILE A 79 25.03 -11.96 5.66
N ARG A 80 23.78 -12.15 6.11
CA ARG A 80 23.50 -12.65 7.46
C ARG A 80 24.13 -14.02 7.69
N ASP A 81 23.99 -14.93 6.73
CA ASP A 81 24.56 -16.27 6.80
C ASP A 81 26.09 -16.25 6.80
N PHE A 82 26.71 -15.38 6.00
CA PHE A 82 28.15 -15.20 5.99
C PHE A 82 28.66 -14.70 7.34
N ASN A 83 28.05 -13.63 7.88
CA ASN A 83 28.43 -13.05 9.16
C ASN A 83 28.30 -14.07 10.29
N LYS A 84 27.20 -14.82 10.33
CA LYS A 84 26.97 -15.87 11.33
C LYS A 84 28.05 -16.96 11.27
N LYS A 85 28.49 -17.35 10.08
CA LYS A 85 29.61 -18.31 9.91
C LYS A 85 30.93 -17.75 10.42
N GLN A 86 31.23 -16.48 10.13
CA GLN A 86 32.45 -15.83 10.63
C GLN A 86 32.45 -15.71 12.16
N GLU A 87 31.33 -15.29 12.76
CA GLU A 87 31.18 -15.21 14.21
C GLU A 87 31.36 -16.57 14.89
N ASN A 88 30.77 -17.63 14.32
CA ASN A 88 30.93 -18.98 14.86
C ASN A 88 32.38 -19.46 14.77
N LYS A 89 33.05 -19.21 13.64
CA LYS A 89 34.46 -19.55 13.48
C LYS A 89 35.32 -18.83 14.53
N LEU A 90 35.11 -17.54 14.72
CA LEU A 90 35.84 -16.75 15.70
C LEU A 90 35.63 -17.26 17.13
N LYS A 91 34.38 -17.63 17.49
CA LYS A 91 34.08 -18.25 18.79
C LYS A 91 34.83 -19.57 18.99
N MET A 92 34.84 -20.44 17.97
CA MET A 92 35.58 -21.70 18.04
C MET A 92 37.09 -21.47 18.21
N ASP A 93 37.68 -20.53 17.48
CA ASP A 93 39.10 -20.21 17.56
C ASP A 93 39.48 -19.68 18.96
N ILE A 94 38.62 -18.84 19.57
CA ILE A 94 38.79 -18.36 20.96
C ILE A 94 38.70 -19.51 21.96
N GLU A 95 37.69 -20.39 21.83
CA GLU A 95 37.55 -21.55 22.73
C GLU A 95 38.75 -22.50 22.65
N ASN A 96 39.28 -22.74 21.45
CA ASN A 96 40.44 -23.59 21.25
C ASN A 96 41.71 -23.00 21.89
N ASN A 97 41.94 -21.70 21.75
CA ASN A 97 43.07 -21.03 22.39
C ASN A 97 42.98 -21.05 23.93
N ASN A 98 41.76 -20.92 24.48
CA ASN A 98 41.54 -20.99 25.92
C ASN A 98 41.70 -22.40 26.51
N LYS A 99 41.51 -23.46 25.71
CA LYS A 99 41.73 -24.86 26.15
C LYS A 99 43.20 -25.28 26.11
N THR A 100 44.05 -24.52 25.42
CA THR A 100 45.46 -24.87 25.18
C THR A 100 46.42 -24.14 26.14
N ASN A 101 45.91 -23.19 26.94
CA ASN A 101 46.60 -22.56 28.09
C ASN A 101 46.05 -23.12 29.40
#